data_AF-Q4UKR9-F1
#
_entry.id   AF-Q4UKR9-F1
#
_cell.length_a   1.000
_cell.length_b   1.000
_cell.length_c   1.000
_cell.angle_alpha   90.00
_cell.angle_beta   90.00
_cell.angle_gamma   90.00
#
_symmetry.space_group_name_H-M   'P 1'
#
loop_
_entity.id
_entity.type
_entity.pdbx_description
1 polymer ?
#
loop_
_entity_poly.entity_id
_entity_poly.type
_entity_poly.pdbx_seq_one_letter_code
_entity_poly.pdbx_strand_id
1 'polypeptide(L)'
;MKNCKNFNVAISIIIIGIVSVLGFQNYQKYSQDKHFEQIILDLNNLEFDPANEKICKNFISEIQNIYTTENLEIDKNIKYVWVLSARHSYTKIPINSDAQNIGAADKEDGYNRMRLGIEIAREVAAKKLDKQISTLTSEELKKYEPIILFNGGAYDNSLLKEALDKNIITDYPKENFYIFTLPEGQVNTGGQFKTLYKEHEHGNIDLSNAEIAIVTHAYHFPRVNRYFDNKPNFDFFFTHNTKPMIFLVDRKFEASGVDNELKQELIKLPSYIEKGFISRK
;
A
#
# COMPACT_ATOMS: atom_id res chain seq x y z
N MET A 1 -26.28 -50.74 14.03
CA MET A 1 -24.83 -50.53 14.32
C MET A 1 -23.96 -50.13 13.09
N LYS A 2 -24.49 -49.92 11.87
CA LYS A 2 -23.68 -49.44 10.71
C LYS A 2 -23.40 -47.91 10.73
N ASN A 3 -24.28 -47.09 11.31
CA ASN A 3 -24.14 -45.63 11.30
C ASN A 3 -23.01 -45.07 12.20
N CYS A 4 -22.69 -45.70 13.34
CA CYS A 4 -21.60 -45.23 14.21
C CYS A 4 -20.20 -45.39 13.60
N LYS A 5 -19.97 -46.42 12.78
CA LYS A 5 -18.66 -46.61 12.12
C LYS A 5 -18.39 -45.52 11.08
N ASN A 6 -19.40 -45.17 10.28
CA ASN A 6 -19.28 -44.12 9.28
C ASN A 6 -19.10 -42.74 9.92
N PHE A 7 -19.72 -42.49 11.07
CA PHE A 7 -19.57 -41.26 11.83
C PHE A 7 -18.14 -41.11 12.41
N ASN A 8 -17.59 -42.16 13.01
CA ASN A 8 -16.22 -42.13 13.53
C ASN A 8 -15.17 -41.98 12.42
N VAL A 9 -15.39 -42.60 11.25
CA VAL A 9 -14.52 -42.42 10.08
C VAL A 9 -14.59 -40.99 9.56
N ALA A 10 -15.78 -40.40 9.46
CA ALA A 10 -15.96 -39.01 9.04
C ALA A 10 -15.26 -38.01 9.99
N ILE A 11 -15.40 -38.21 11.30
CA ILE A 11 -14.70 -37.39 12.32
C ILE A 11 -13.18 -37.52 12.16
N SER A 12 -12.65 -38.73 11.99
CA SER A 12 -11.21 -38.92 11.81
C SER A 12 -10.69 -38.22 10.54
N ILE A 13 -11.44 -38.26 9.44
CA ILE A 13 -11.07 -37.56 8.19
C ILE A 13 -11.04 -36.04 8.42
N ILE A 14 -12.05 -35.50 9.11
CA ILE A 14 -12.11 -34.07 9.44
C ILE A 14 -10.93 -33.66 10.32
N ILE A 15 -10.60 -34.45 11.35
CA ILE A 15 -9.46 -34.18 12.23
C ILE A 15 -8.14 -34.20 11.45
N ILE A 16 -7.92 -35.21 10.60
CA ILE A 16 -6.72 -35.29 9.75
C ILE A 16 -6.64 -34.07 8.82
N GLY A 17 -7.78 -33.67 8.23
CA GLY A 17 -7.87 -32.47 7.41
C GLY A 17 -7.46 -31.20 8.17
N ILE A 18 -8.03 -30.97 9.36
CA ILE A 18 -7.72 -29.80 10.19
C ILE A 18 -6.24 -29.80 10.61
N VAL A 19 -5.70 -30.93 11.09
CA VAL A 19 -4.30 -31.04 11.50
C VAL A 19 -3.36 -30.79 10.32
N SER A 20 -3.70 -31.27 9.12
CA SER A 20 -2.90 -31.04 7.91
C SER A 20 -2.91 -29.56 7.50
N VAL A 21 -4.07 -28.91 7.56
CA VAL A 21 -4.21 -27.47 7.27
C VAL A 21 -3.41 -26.63 8.27
N LEU A 22 -3.55 -26.90 9.57
CA LEU A 22 -2.79 -26.20 10.62
C LEU A 22 -1.29 -26.45 10.48
N GLY A 23 -0.89 -27.69 10.17
CA GLY A 23 0.51 -28.03 9.91
C GLY A 23 1.09 -27.27 8.72
N PHE A 24 0.33 -27.17 7.63
CA PHE A 24 0.72 -26.40 6.45
C PHE A 24 0.81 -24.90 6.72
N GLN A 25 -0.16 -24.32 7.43
CA GLN A 25 -0.15 -22.91 7.83
C GLN A 25 1.06 -22.59 8.73
N ASN A 26 1.37 -23.45 9.70
CA ASN A 26 2.54 -23.30 10.55
C ASN A 26 3.85 -23.38 9.75
N TYR A 27 3.94 -24.28 8.78
CA TYR A 27 5.10 -24.38 7.90
C TYR A 27 5.28 -23.13 7.03
N GLN A 28 4.20 -22.60 6.46
CA GLN A 28 4.23 -21.36 5.67
C GLN A 28 4.73 -20.19 6.52
N LYS A 29 4.14 -20.00 7.70
CA LYS A 29 4.57 -18.96 8.64
C LYS A 29 6.04 -19.09 9.02
N TYR A 30 6.50 -20.31 9.34
CA TYR A 30 7.90 -20.54 9.66
C TYR A 30 8.86 -20.20 8.51
N SER A 31 8.51 -20.60 7.28
CA SER A 31 9.31 -20.28 6.09
C SER A 31 9.38 -18.78 5.84
N GLN A 32 8.28 -18.08 6.08
CA GLN A 32 8.15 -16.64 5.94
C GLN A 32 8.94 -15.88 7.01
N ASP A 33 8.84 -16.27 8.28
CA ASP A 33 9.63 -15.69 9.38
C ASP A 33 11.13 -15.82 9.08
N LYS A 34 11.57 -17.00 8.62
CA LYS A 34 12.97 -17.22 8.18
C LYS A 34 13.40 -16.35 7.02
N HIS A 35 12.54 -16.18 6.01
CA HIS A 35 12.87 -15.31 4.88
C HIS A 35 13.06 -13.87 5.34
N PHE A 36 12.17 -13.38 6.21
CA PHE A 36 12.28 -12.05 6.78
C PHE A 36 13.54 -11.88 7.65
N GLU A 37 13.87 -12.87 8.49
CA GLU A 37 15.12 -12.87 9.26
C GLU A 37 16.35 -12.74 8.35
N GLN A 38 16.35 -13.44 7.20
CA GLN A 38 17.42 -13.32 6.20
C GLN A 38 17.48 -11.92 5.57
N ILE A 39 16.34 -11.31 5.24
CA ILE A 39 16.30 -9.92 4.75
C ILE A 39 16.94 -8.98 5.77
N ILE A 40 16.59 -9.10 7.05
CA ILE A 40 17.14 -8.25 8.11
C ILE A 40 18.64 -8.48 8.29
N LEU A 41 19.10 -9.73 8.25
CA LEU A 41 20.53 -10.05 8.31
C LEU A 41 21.29 -9.42 7.14
N ASP A 42 20.78 -9.56 5.92
CA ASP A 42 21.36 -8.96 4.71
C ASP A 42 21.47 -7.45 4.82
N LEU A 43 20.41 -6.77 5.28
CA LEU A 43 20.40 -5.31 5.43
C LEU A 43 21.42 -4.83 6.48
N ASN A 44 21.59 -5.57 7.58
CA ASN A 44 22.57 -5.25 8.62
C ASN A 44 24.03 -5.47 8.18
N ASN A 45 24.26 -6.35 7.22
CA ASN A 45 25.61 -6.67 6.71
C ASN A 45 26.07 -5.74 5.58
N LEU A 46 25.22 -4.83 5.11
CA LEU A 46 25.62 -3.84 4.12
C LEU A 46 26.61 -2.84 4.73
N GLU A 47 27.70 -2.56 4.01
CA GLU A 47 28.66 -1.53 4.40
C GLU A 47 28.10 -0.14 4.14
N PHE A 48 28.15 0.72 5.15
CA PHE A 48 27.71 2.11 5.06
C PHE A 48 28.78 3.05 5.61
N ASP A 49 28.75 4.29 5.11
CA ASP A 49 29.49 5.39 5.74
C ASP A 49 29.06 5.50 7.22
N PRO A 50 30.01 5.47 8.18
CA PRO A 50 29.71 5.64 9.60
C PRO A 50 28.85 6.88 9.92
N ALA A 51 28.94 7.94 9.11
CA ALA A 51 28.11 9.13 9.26
C ALA A 51 26.60 8.87 9.07
N ASN A 52 26.23 7.78 8.38
CA ASN A 52 24.84 7.39 8.08
C ASN A 52 24.31 6.24 8.94
N GLU A 53 25.14 5.64 9.81
CA GLU A 53 24.83 4.41 10.54
C GLU A 53 23.50 4.50 11.32
N LYS A 54 23.26 5.62 12.02
CA LYS A 54 22.03 5.85 12.79
C LYS A 54 20.78 5.80 11.90
N ILE A 55 20.84 6.40 10.73
CA ILE A 55 19.70 6.50 9.80
C ILE A 55 19.42 5.14 9.16
N CYS A 56 20.48 4.39 8.81
CA CYS A 56 20.34 3.03 8.33
C CYS A 56 19.70 2.12 9.40
N LYS A 57 20.15 2.20 10.66
CA LYS A 57 19.56 1.44 11.78
C LYS A 57 18.09 1.80 12.02
N ASN A 58 17.73 3.08 11.94
CA ASN A 58 16.34 3.52 12.05
C ASN A 58 15.48 2.94 10.93
N PHE A 59 15.97 2.95 9.67
CA PHE A 59 15.25 2.32 8.56
C PHE A 59 15.04 0.82 8.78
N ILE A 60 16.06 0.08 9.21
CA ILE A 60 15.93 -1.36 9.50
C ILE A 60 14.88 -1.57 10.61
N SER A 61 14.89 -0.75 11.66
CA SER A 61 13.88 -0.81 12.72
C SER A 61 12.47 -0.49 12.21
N GLU A 62 12.31 0.46 11.29
CA GLU A 62 11.02 0.76 10.63
C GLU A 62 10.51 -0.49 9.89
N ILE A 63 11.36 -1.17 9.12
CA ILE A 63 11.01 -2.41 8.40
C ILE A 63 10.59 -3.53 9.38
N GLN A 64 11.32 -3.70 10.48
CA GLN A 64 10.95 -4.66 11.55
C GLN A 64 9.61 -4.32 12.20
N ASN A 65 9.33 -3.04 12.42
CA ASN A 65 8.05 -2.60 12.99
C ASN A 65 6.90 -2.86 12.02
N ILE A 66 7.07 -2.60 10.71
CA ILE A 66 6.05 -2.90 9.70
C ILE A 66 5.69 -4.39 9.71
N TYR A 67 6.71 -5.27 9.78
CA TYR A 67 6.53 -6.72 9.78
C TYR A 67 5.67 -7.23 10.93
N THR A 68 5.81 -6.61 12.11
CA THR A 68 5.17 -7.07 13.35
C THR A 68 3.84 -6.38 13.65
N THR A 69 3.51 -5.31 12.94
CA THR A 69 2.28 -4.54 13.15
C THR A 69 1.26 -4.75 12.03
N GLU A 70 -0.01 -4.50 12.32
CA GLU A 70 -1.11 -4.53 11.36
C GLU A 70 -1.38 -3.14 10.76
N ASN A 71 -2.24 -3.09 9.74
CA ASN A 71 -2.80 -1.82 9.30
C ASN A 71 -3.71 -1.24 10.38
N LEU A 72 -3.89 0.08 10.35
CA LEU A 72 -4.82 0.77 11.23
C LEU A 72 -6.25 0.26 11.00
N GLU A 73 -7.10 0.38 12.02
CA GLU A 73 -8.53 0.19 11.81
C GLU A 73 -9.08 1.29 10.88
N ILE A 74 -9.94 0.89 9.94
CA ILE A 74 -10.53 1.80 8.95
C ILE A 74 -11.60 2.68 9.61
N ASP A 75 -11.40 4.00 9.61
CA ASP A 75 -12.37 4.95 10.16
C ASP A 75 -13.47 5.29 9.13
N LYS A 76 -14.72 5.39 9.58
CA LYS A 76 -15.86 5.79 8.74
C LYS A 76 -15.77 7.24 8.23
N ASN A 77 -14.91 8.06 8.81
CA ASN A 77 -14.76 9.48 8.47
C ASN A 77 -13.77 9.73 7.32
N ILE A 78 -13.11 8.68 6.80
CA ILE A 78 -12.27 8.77 5.61
C ILE A 78 -13.06 9.40 4.46
N LYS A 79 -12.55 10.53 3.96
CA LYS A 79 -13.11 11.28 2.83
C LYS A 79 -12.49 10.84 1.51
N TYR A 80 -11.19 10.51 1.53
CA TYR A 80 -10.44 10.10 0.36
C TYR A 80 -9.61 8.84 0.63
N VAL A 81 -9.54 7.97 -0.37
CA VAL A 81 -8.57 6.88 -0.41
C VAL A 81 -7.60 7.16 -1.55
N TRP A 82 -6.37 7.52 -1.23
CA TRP A 82 -5.33 7.81 -2.20
C TRP A 82 -4.44 6.60 -2.44
N VAL A 83 -4.54 6.03 -3.63
CA VAL A 83 -3.75 4.88 -4.05
C VAL A 83 -2.51 5.38 -4.80
N LEU A 84 -1.32 5.19 -4.22
CA LEU A 84 -0.08 5.63 -4.85
C LEU A 84 0.24 4.76 -6.07
N SER A 85 0.54 5.42 -7.19
CA SER A 85 0.86 4.76 -8.46
C SER A 85 2.08 3.82 -8.31
N ALA A 86 2.06 2.73 -9.07
CA ALA A 86 3.01 1.62 -8.98
C ALA A 86 3.84 1.51 -10.26
N ARG A 87 4.75 0.52 -10.32
CA ARG A 87 5.49 0.18 -11.55
C ARG A 87 4.71 -0.74 -12.49
N HIS A 88 3.58 -1.27 -12.02
CA HIS A 88 2.62 -2.04 -12.81
C HIS A 88 1.23 -1.45 -12.65
N SER A 89 0.42 -1.56 -13.70
CA SER A 89 -0.98 -1.15 -13.67
C SER A 89 -1.83 -2.11 -12.84
N TYR A 90 -3.10 -1.76 -12.64
CA TYR A 90 -4.10 -2.67 -12.08
C TYR A 90 -4.20 -4.00 -12.84
N THR A 91 -4.03 -3.97 -14.17
CA THR A 91 -4.06 -5.16 -15.04
C THR A 91 -2.68 -5.82 -15.18
N LYS A 92 -1.73 -5.48 -14.30
CA LYS A 92 -0.37 -6.06 -14.22
C LYS A 92 0.51 -5.76 -15.44
N ILE A 93 0.15 -4.72 -16.19
CA ILE A 93 0.94 -4.24 -17.33
C ILE A 93 2.09 -3.37 -16.79
N PRO A 94 3.35 -3.60 -17.20
CA PRO A 94 4.47 -2.74 -16.81
C PRO A 94 4.25 -1.30 -17.26
N ILE A 95 4.45 -0.36 -16.35
CA ILE A 95 4.46 1.08 -16.64
C ILE A 95 5.93 1.43 -16.84
N ASN A 96 6.35 1.67 -18.08
CA ASN A 96 7.75 1.97 -18.42
C ASN A 96 8.30 3.06 -17.48
N SER A 97 9.21 2.66 -16.59
CA SER A 97 10.17 3.59 -16.01
C SER A 97 11.49 3.33 -16.72
N ASP A 98 11.91 4.25 -17.58
CA ASP A 98 13.24 4.24 -18.23
C ASP A 98 14.41 4.22 -17.22
N ALA A 99 14.11 4.31 -15.93
CA ALA A 99 15.03 4.06 -14.84
C ALA A 99 14.88 2.63 -14.30
N GLN A 100 15.92 1.83 -14.57
CA GLN A 100 16.33 0.60 -13.89
C GLN A 100 15.85 -0.73 -14.53
N ASN A 101 16.81 -1.41 -15.17
CA ASN A 101 16.85 -2.84 -15.54
C ASN A 101 16.67 -3.81 -14.33
N ILE A 102 16.14 -3.33 -13.21
CA ILE A 102 15.76 -4.18 -12.09
C ILE A 102 14.30 -4.51 -12.39
N GLY A 103 14.07 -5.63 -13.06
CA GLY A 103 12.72 -6.08 -13.41
C GLY A 103 11.82 -5.87 -12.21
N ALA A 104 10.77 -5.07 -12.36
CA ALA A 104 9.85 -4.76 -11.27
C ALA A 104 9.36 -6.10 -10.72
N ALA A 105 9.90 -6.50 -9.57
CA ALA A 105 9.88 -7.90 -9.18
C ALA A 105 8.47 -8.29 -8.70
N ASP A 106 7.71 -7.30 -8.23
CA ASP A 106 6.29 -7.42 -7.95
C ASP A 106 5.42 -6.89 -9.10
N LYS A 107 4.89 -7.82 -9.89
CA LYS A 107 3.90 -7.56 -10.96
C LYS A 107 2.52 -7.25 -10.41
N GLU A 108 2.28 -7.59 -9.14
CA GLU A 108 1.00 -7.44 -8.46
C GLU A 108 0.89 -6.12 -7.71
N ASP A 109 1.98 -5.34 -7.56
CA ASP A 109 2.03 -4.12 -6.75
C ASP A 109 0.86 -3.16 -7.03
N GLY A 110 0.64 -2.80 -8.30
CA GLY A 110 -0.46 -1.92 -8.69
C GLY A 110 -1.84 -2.52 -8.47
N TYR A 111 -1.98 -3.82 -8.71
CA TYR A 111 -3.21 -4.56 -8.46
C TYR A 111 -3.54 -4.58 -6.95
N ASN A 112 -2.59 -5.03 -6.12
CA ASN A 112 -2.74 -5.17 -4.68
C ASN A 112 -3.05 -3.83 -4.00
N ARG A 113 -2.35 -2.75 -4.37
CA ARG A 113 -2.64 -1.41 -3.83
C ARG A 113 -4.05 -0.95 -4.19
N MET A 114 -4.47 -1.15 -5.43
CA MET A 114 -5.81 -0.74 -5.85
C MET A 114 -6.89 -1.58 -5.16
N ARG A 115 -6.69 -2.90 -5.03
CA ARG A 115 -7.59 -3.78 -4.29
C ARG A 115 -7.75 -3.35 -2.84
N LEU A 116 -6.64 -3.10 -2.13
CA LEU A 116 -6.69 -2.58 -0.76
C LEU A 116 -7.39 -1.21 -0.70
N GLY A 117 -7.16 -0.32 -1.67
CA GLY A 117 -7.85 0.96 -1.75
C GLY A 117 -9.37 0.82 -1.89
N ILE A 118 -9.83 -0.07 -2.76
CA ILE A 118 -11.25 -0.40 -2.93
C ILE A 118 -11.82 -1.03 -1.66
N GLU A 119 -11.11 -1.95 -1.02
CA GLU A 119 -11.52 -2.60 0.24
C GLU A 119 -11.72 -1.57 1.36
N ILE A 120 -10.76 -0.66 1.55
CA ILE A 120 -10.88 0.44 2.51
C ILE A 120 -12.13 1.27 2.20
N ALA A 121 -12.30 1.69 0.95
CA ALA A 121 -13.41 2.56 0.59
C ALA A 121 -14.79 1.90 0.81
N ARG A 122 -14.90 0.61 0.49
CA ARG A 122 -16.11 -0.19 0.75
C ARG A 122 -16.37 -0.38 2.25
N GLU A 123 -15.32 -0.62 3.05
CA GLU A 123 -15.45 -0.71 4.51
C GLU A 123 -15.89 0.61 5.13
N VAL A 124 -15.39 1.75 4.63
CA VAL A 124 -15.85 3.07 5.05
C VAL A 124 -17.35 3.24 4.80
N ALA A 125 -17.84 2.89 3.61
CA ALA A 125 -19.27 2.97 3.31
C ALA A 125 -20.10 2.02 4.18
N ALA A 126 -19.64 0.79 4.39
CA ALA A 126 -20.25 -0.16 5.31
C ALA A 126 -20.38 0.42 6.72
N LYS A 127 -19.30 1.00 7.27
CA LYS A 127 -19.31 1.63 8.60
C LYS A 127 -20.16 2.89 8.68
N LYS A 128 -20.24 3.70 7.60
CA LYS A 128 -21.15 4.86 7.52
C LYS A 128 -22.62 4.46 7.55
N LEU A 129 -22.96 3.32 6.94
CA LEU A 129 -24.32 2.83 6.80
C LEU A 129 -24.72 1.80 7.86
N ASP A 130 -23.80 1.43 8.75
CA ASP A 130 -23.98 0.33 9.72
C ASP A 130 -24.43 -0.99 9.04
N LYS A 131 -23.71 -1.35 7.97
CA LYS A 131 -24.00 -2.51 7.11
C LYS A 131 -22.80 -3.44 6.97
N GLN A 132 -23.08 -4.68 6.58
CA GLN A 132 -22.05 -5.60 6.12
C GLN A 132 -21.59 -5.22 4.71
N ILE A 133 -20.29 -5.29 4.43
CA ILE A 133 -19.70 -4.93 3.12
C ILE A 133 -20.36 -5.71 1.95
N SER A 134 -20.74 -6.97 2.19
CA SER A 134 -21.41 -7.83 1.21
C SER A 134 -22.84 -7.44 0.87
N THR A 135 -23.44 -6.53 1.65
CA THR A 135 -24.85 -6.11 1.51
C THR A 135 -25.00 -4.72 0.87
N LEU A 136 -23.89 -4.04 0.59
CA LEU A 136 -23.91 -2.71 -0.02
C LEU A 136 -24.37 -2.78 -1.47
N THR A 137 -25.29 -1.90 -1.87
CA THR A 137 -25.72 -1.78 -3.27
C THR A 137 -24.86 -0.78 -4.04
N SER A 138 -24.81 -0.90 -5.38
CA SER A 138 -24.05 0.02 -6.22
C SER A 138 -24.46 1.49 -6.05
N GLU A 139 -25.73 1.78 -5.78
CA GLU A 139 -26.21 3.14 -5.50
C GLU A 139 -25.70 3.67 -4.15
N GLU A 140 -25.59 2.80 -3.15
CA GLU A 140 -25.03 3.15 -1.85
C GLU A 140 -23.54 3.44 -1.95
N LEU A 141 -22.82 2.60 -2.71
CA LEU A 141 -21.40 2.82 -3.01
C LEU A 141 -21.21 4.19 -3.67
N LYS A 142 -21.99 4.51 -4.71
CA LYS A 142 -21.95 5.81 -5.41
C LYS A 142 -22.20 7.01 -4.50
N LYS A 143 -22.99 6.86 -3.43
CA LYS A 143 -23.42 7.99 -2.60
C LYS A 143 -22.58 8.20 -1.36
N TYR A 144 -22.08 7.13 -0.74
CA TYR A 144 -21.50 7.20 0.62
C TYR A 144 -20.01 6.86 0.69
N GLU A 145 -19.42 6.35 -0.39
CA GLU A 145 -18.02 6.00 -0.39
C GLU A 145 -17.08 7.22 -0.45
N PRO A 146 -15.85 7.07 0.06
CA PRO A 146 -14.75 7.97 -0.26
C PRO A 146 -14.50 8.08 -1.77
N ILE A 147 -13.92 9.19 -2.21
CA ILE A 147 -13.36 9.24 -3.58
C ILE A 147 -11.99 8.54 -3.56
N ILE A 148 -11.77 7.61 -4.50
CA ILE A 148 -10.45 7.03 -4.74
C ILE A 148 -9.64 8.02 -5.58
N LEU A 149 -8.58 8.56 -5.01
CA LEU A 149 -7.62 9.40 -5.69
C LEU A 149 -6.53 8.53 -6.32
N PHE A 150 -6.18 8.78 -7.58
CA PHE A 150 -5.06 8.12 -8.25
C PHE A 150 -4.29 9.11 -9.13
N ASN A 151 -2.96 9.11 -9.02
CA ASN A 151 -2.13 10.00 -9.80
C ASN A 151 -0.82 9.37 -10.27
N GLY A 152 -0.91 8.57 -11.33
CA GLY A 152 0.24 8.10 -12.08
C GLY A 152 0.66 9.04 -13.21
N GLY A 153 1.65 8.60 -13.98
CA GLY A 153 1.97 9.21 -15.27
C GLY A 153 0.83 9.02 -16.28
N ALA A 154 0.89 9.73 -17.42
CA ALA A 154 -0.17 9.70 -18.43
C ALA A 154 -0.50 8.27 -18.91
N TYR A 155 0.53 7.44 -19.11
CA TYR A 155 0.35 6.04 -19.52
C TYR A 155 -0.35 5.18 -18.46
N ASP A 156 0.12 5.23 -17.20
CA ASP A 156 -0.49 4.51 -16.09
C ASP A 156 -1.96 4.90 -15.89
N ASN A 157 -2.23 6.21 -15.86
CA ASN A 157 -3.58 6.74 -15.78
C ASN A 157 -4.48 6.24 -16.94
N SER A 158 -3.94 6.11 -18.15
CA SER A 158 -4.69 5.58 -19.30
C SER A 158 -5.08 4.10 -19.10
N LEU A 159 -4.19 3.30 -18.52
CA LEU A 159 -4.45 1.89 -18.23
C LEU A 159 -5.52 1.71 -17.15
N LEU A 160 -5.49 2.55 -16.10
CA LEU A 160 -6.54 2.51 -15.08
C LEU A 160 -7.89 2.94 -15.66
N LYS A 161 -7.93 4.01 -16.46
CA LYS A 161 -9.17 4.46 -17.14
C LYS A 161 -9.73 3.37 -18.05
N GLU A 162 -8.88 2.71 -18.83
CA GLU A 162 -9.28 1.58 -19.66
C GLU A 162 -9.86 0.43 -18.82
N ALA A 163 -9.25 0.09 -17.69
CA ALA A 163 -9.76 -0.94 -16.79
C ALA A 163 -11.14 -0.60 -16.20
N LEU A 164 -11.37 0.68 -15.88
CA LEU A 164 -12.68 1.18 -15.43
C LEU A 164 -13.73 1.15 -16.53
N ASP A 165 -13.38 1.61 -17.75
CA ASP A 165 -14.31 1.65 -18.88
C ASP A 165 -14.69 0.25 -19.39
N LYS A 166 -13.77 -0.72 -19.26
CA LYS A 166 -14.01 -2.13 -19.57
C LYS A 166 -14.68 -2.91 -18.43
N ASN A 167 -15.05 -2.25 -17.33
CA ASN A 167 -15.61 -2.88 -16.12
C ASN A 167 -14.76 -4.06 -15.61
N ILE A 168 -13.43 -3.92 -15.62
CA ILE A 168 -12.54 -4.91 -15.00
C ILE A 168 -12.59 -4.77 -13.47
N ILE A 169 -12.72 -3.53 -12.99
CA ILE A 169 -13.07 -3.23 -11.59
C ILE A 169 -14.60 -3.18 -11.52
N THR A 170 -15.22 -4.24 -10.99
CA THR A 170 -16.69 -4.40 -10.97
C THR A 170 -17.31 -4.09 -9.61
N ASP A 171 -16.53 -4.12 -8.55
CA ASP A 171 -16.99 -4.00 -7.17
C ASP A 171 -16.80 -2.60 -6.58
N TYR A 172 -16.54 -1.61 -7.43
CA TYR A 172 -16.46 -0.19 -7.05
C TYR A 172 -16.94 0.72 -8.18
N PRO A 173 -17.74 1.78 -7.92
CA PRO A 173 -18.24 2.66 -8.96
C PRO A 173 -17.12 3.45 -9.63
N LYS A 174 -17.06 3.43 -10.96
CA LYS A 174 -16.03 4.17 -11.72
C LYS A 174 -16.12 5.69 -11.50
N GLU A 175 -17.30 6.21 -11.20
CA GLU A 175 -17.53 7.63 -10.93
C GLU A 175 -16.88 8.10 -9.62
N ASN A 176 -16.57 7.16 -8.71
CA ASN A 176 -15.88 7.45 -7.45
C ASN A 176 -14.35 7.44 -7.59
N PHE A 177 -13.82 7.39 -8.80
CA PHE A 177 -12.39 7.56 -9.07
C PHE A 177 -12.10 8.98 -9.56
N TYR A 178 -11.18 9.65 -8.89
CA TYR A 178 -10.60 10.91 -9.35
C TYR A 178 -9.16 10.67 -9.79
N ILE A 179 -8.96 10.63 -11.11
CA ILE A 179 -7.66 10.34 -11.75
C ILE A 179 -7.07 11.62 -12.32
N PHE A 180 -5.92 12.02 -11.81
CA PHE A 180 -5.22 13.24 -12.23
C PHE A 180 -3.76 12.94 -12.59
N THR A 181 -3.21 13.66 -13.57
CA THR A 181 -1.96 13.28 -14.23
C THR A 181 -0.76 13.98 -13.63
N LEU A 182 0.30 13.21 -13.34
CA LEU A 182 1.59 13.79 -12.97
C LEU A 182 2.22 14.53 -14.16
N PRO A 183 2.78 15.73 -13.95
CA PRO A 183 3.57 16.39 -14.97
C PRO A 183 4.73 15.53 -15.46
N GLU A 184 5.07 15.66 -16.74
CA GLU A 184 6.24 15.00 -17.33
C GLU A 184 7.52 15.37 -16.54
N GLY A 185 8.39 14.39 -16.29
CA GLY A 185 9.58 14.56 -15.44
C GLY A 185 9.31 14.54 -13.92
N GLN A 186 8.06 14.44 -13.47
CA GLN A 186 7.69 14.32 -12.05
C GLN A 186 7.04 12.97 -11.71
N VAL A 187 7.31 11.92 -12.50
CA VAL A 187 6.78 10.57 -12.30
C VAL A 187 7.54 9.86 -11.16
N ASN A 188 7.41 10.39 -9.95
CA ASN A 188 7.99 9.85 -8.71
C ASN A 188 7.13 10.24 -7.51
N THR A 189 7.40 9.66 -6.33
CA THR A 189 6.66 9.93 -5.09
C THR A 189 6.56 11.42 -4.77
N GLY A 190 7.63 12.19 -4.95
CA GLY A 190 7.60 13.64 -4.69
C GLY A 190 6.66 14.40 -5.63
N GLY A 191 6.60 14.01 -6.90
CA GLY A 191 5.64 14.54 -7.86
C GLY A 191 4.19 14.17 -7.52
N GLN A 192 3.96 12.96 -7.00
CA GLN A 192 2.64 12.53 -6.52
C GLN A 192 2.10 13.44 -5.40
N PHE A 193 2.91 13.72 -4.39
CA PHE A 193 2.53 14.63 -3.30
C PHE A 193 2.33 16.07 -3.78
N LYS A 194 3.25 16.59 -4.61
CA LYS A 194 3.13 17.95 -5.16
C LYS A 194 1.88 18.15 -6.00
N THR A 195 1.53 17.16 -6.83
CA THR A 195 0.33 17.26 -7.67
C THR A 195 -0.93 17.17 -6.83
N LEU A 196 -0.99 16.29 -5.81
CA LEU A 196 -2.12 16.24 -4.87
C LEU A 196 -2.37 17.62 -4.23
N TYR A 197 -1.30 18.29 -3.82
CA TYR A 197 -1.41 19.64 -3.25
C TYR A 197 -2.00 20.65 -4.24
N LYS A 198 -1.54 20.63 -5.49
CA LYS A 198 -2.09 21.52 -6.54
C LYS A 198 -3.57 21.26 -6.82
N GLU A 199 -4.00 20.00 -6.83
CA GLU A 199 -5.42 19.67 -6.98
C GLU A 199 -6.26 20.26 -5.84
N HIS A 200 -5.68 20.34 -4.64
CA HIS A 200 -6.31 21.02 -3.52
C HIS A 200 -6.35 22.55 -3.70
N GLU A 201 -5.22 23.18 -4.04
CA GLU A 201 -5.15 24.63 -4.26
C GLU A 201 -6.08 25.10 -5.39
N HIS A 202 -6.27 24.28 -6.42
CA HIS A 202 -7.19 24.56 -7.53
C HIS A 202 -8.67 24.28 -7.19
N GLY A 203 -8.97 23.75 -5.99
CA GLY A 203 -10.33 23.45 -5.56
C GLY A 203 -10.95 22.21 -6.21
N ASN A 204 -10.15 21.38 -6.88
CA ASN A 204 -10.62 20.13 -7.49
C ASN A 204 -10.86 19.04 -6.43
N ILE A 205 -10.07 19.06 -5.36
CA ILE A 205 -10.29 18.26 -4.14
C ILE A 205 -10.19 19.15 -2.91
N ASP A 206 -10.87 18.78 -1.83
CA ASP A 206 -10.81 19.54 -0.58
C ASP A 206 -10.25 18.68 0.54
N LEU A 207 -8.96 18.85 0.81
CA LEU A 207 -8.25 18.14 1.87
C LEU A 207 -8.36 18.84 3.23
N SER A 208 -9.02 20.00 3.32
CA SER A 208 -9.20 20.73 4.58
C SER A 208 -10.03 19.91 5.55
N ASN A 209 -9.49 19.67 6.75
CA ASN A 209 -10.11 18.84 7.80
C ASN A 209 -10.51 17.43 7.33
N ALA A 210 -9.85 16.92 6.28
CA ALA A 210 -10.16 15.63 5.70
C ALA A 210 -9.35 14.50 6.35
N GLU A 211 -9.97 13.35 6.52
CA GLU A 211 -9.23 12.10 6.74
C GLU A 211 -8.94 11.44 5.39
N ILE A 212 -7.67 11.11 5.15
CA ILE A 212 -7.20 10.50 3.90
C ILE A 212 -6.46 9.20 4.19
N ALA A 213 -6.96 8.10 3.65
CA ALA A 213 -6.23 6.83 3.63
C ALA A 213 -5.24 6.84 2.47
N ILE A 214 -3.97 6.49 2.72
CA ILE A 214 -2.91 6.47 1.72
C ILE A 214 -2.45 5.04 1.57
N VAL A 215 -2.62 4.47 0.37
CA VAL A 215 -2.28 3.08 0.08
C VAL A 215 -0.95 2.99 -0.65
N THR A 216 -0.01 2.26 -0.07
CA THR A 216 1.31 2.00 -0.65
C THR A 216 1.81 0.60 -0.29
N HIS A 217 2.93 0.20 -0.88
CA HIS A 217 3.57 -1.07 -0.53
C HIS A 217 4.48 -0.90 0.69
N ALA A 218 4.57 -1.94 1.52
CA ALA A 218 5.39 -1.93 2.74
C ALA A 218 6.85 -1.49 2.50
N TYR A 219 7.52 -1.95 1.45
CA TYR A 219 8.90 -1.54 1.16
C TYR A 219 9.03 -0.07 0.71
N HIS A 220 7.94 0.57 0.29
CA HIS A 220 7.89 2.01 -0.02
C HIS A 220 7.52 2.86 1.20
N PHE A 221 6.95 2.26 2.25
CA PHE A 221 6.48 3.00 3.43
C PHE A 221 7.52 3.95 4.00
N PRO A 222 8.79 3.55 4.23
CA PRO A 222 9.77 4.47 4.80
C PRO A 222 9.94 5.75 3.99
N ARG A 223 9.92 5.65 2.65
CA ARG A 223 9.97 6.82 1.76
C ARG A 223 8.72 7.68 1.89
N VAL A 224 7.53 7.07 1.91
CA VAL A 224 6.25 7.76 2.00
C VAL A 224 6.10 8.44 3.36
N ASN A 225 6.46 7.77 4.45
CA ASN A 225 6.34 8.28 5.82
C ASN A 225 7.11 9.59 6.04
N ARG A 226 8.27 9.73 5.40
CA ARG A 226 9.12 10.93 5.49
C ARG A 226 8.49 12.19 4.92
N TYR A 227 7.43 12.08 4.12
CA TYR A 227 6.65 13.25 3.68
C TYR A 227 5.76 13.81 4.80
N PHE A 228 5.62 13.10 5.92
CA PHE A 228 4.85 13.53 7.10
C PHE A 228 5.74 13.90 8.30
N ASP A 229 7.02 13.51 8.28
CA ASP A 229 7.98 13.84 9.34
C ASP A 229 8.40 15.33 9.26
N ASN A 230 7.60 16.20 9.88
CA ASN A 230 7.85 17.61 10.26
C ASN A 230 9.07 18.27 9.60
N LYS A 231 8.93 18.61 8.33
CA LYS A 231 9.86 19.46 7.59
C LYS A 231 9.08 20.53 6.82
N PRO A 232 9.64 21.75 6.67
CA PRO A 232 8.97 22.91 6.08
C PRO A 232 8.53 22.74 4.61
N ASN A 233 8.83 21.60 3.97
CA ASN A 233 8.47 21.32 2.58
C ASN A 233 7.13 20.58 2.43
N PHE A 234 6.56 20.01 3.50
CA PHE A 234 5.29 19.28 3.45
C PHE A 234 4.38 19.57 4.66
N ASP A 235 4.38 20.82 5.12
CA ASP A 235 3.42 21.31 6.13
C ASP A 235 1.97 21.27 5.62
N PHE A 236 1.74 20.94 4.35
CA PHE A 236 0.43 20.88 3.71
C PHE A 236 -0.64 20.17 4.54
N PHE A 237 -0.37 18.93 4.97
CA PHE A 237 -1.36 18.16 5.75
C PHE A 237 -1.63 18.84 7.10
N PHE A 238 -0.60 19.40 7.73
CA PHE A 238 -0.73 20.11 9.00
C PHE A 238 -1.50 21.44 8.84
N THR A 239 -1.17 22.25 7.84
CA THR A 239 -1.79 23.57 7.59
C THR A 239 -3.27 23.46 7.24
N HIS A 240 -3.69 22.34 6.64
CA HIS A 240 -5.07 22.09 6.27
C HIS A 240 -5.79 21.17 7.28
N ASN A 241 -5.15 20.81 8.40
CA ASN A 241 -5.67 19.87 9.39
C ASN A 241 -6.14 18.54 8.76
N THR A 242 -5.46 18.10 7.70
CA THR A 242 -5.69 16.83 7.04
C THR A 242 -5.02 15.72 7.86
N LYS A 243 -5.75 14.63 8.12
CA LYS A 243 -5.26 13.49 8.88
C LYS A 243 -4.91 12.33 7.94
N PRO A 244 -3.63 12.12 7.59
CA PRO A 244 -3.20 10.99 6.79
C PRO A 244 -3.18 9.70 7.61
N MET A 245 -3.66 8.62 7.02
CA MET A 245 -3.59 7.26 7.57
C MET A 245 -2.98 6.34 6.52
N ILE A 246 -1.85 5.71 6.82
CA ILE A 246 -1.12 4.92 5.84
C ILE A 246 -1.50 3.44 5.96
N PHE A 247 -1.91 2.85 4.85
CA PHE A 247 -2.27 1.45 4.70
C PHE A 247 -1.28 0.77 3.77
N LEU A 248 -0.77 -0.38 4.21
CA LEU A 248 0.34 -1.09 3.57
C LEU A 248 -0.13 -2.41 2.98
N VAL A 249 0.25 -2.65 1.72
CA VAL A 249 0.21 -3.98 1.10
C VAL A 249 1.53 -4.72 1.37
N ASP A 250 1.45 -6.05 1.44
CA ASP A 250 2.57 -6.97 1.65
C ASP A 250 3.52 -6.54 2.78
N ARG A 251 2.94 -6.33 3.97
CA ARG A 251 3.66 -6.03 5.22
C ARG A 251 4.61 -7.16 5.65
N LYS A 252 4.44 -8.31 5.02
CA LYS A 252 5.16 -9.54 5.29
C LYS A 252 6.33 -9.78 4.35
N PHE A 253 6.51 -8.91 3.36
CA PHE A 253 7.62 -8.94 2.41
C PHE A 253 7.70 -10.31 1.70
N GLU A 254 6.55 -10.82 1.27
CA GLU A 254 6.41 -12.08 0.54
C GLU A 254 6.63 -11.88 -0.97
N ALA A 255 6.50 -10.64 -1.46
CA ALA A 255 6.71 -10.34 -2.87
C ALA A 255 8.15 -10.63 -3.31
N SER A 256 8.29 -11.24 -4.48
CA SER A 256 9.61 -11.51 -5.06
C SER A 256 10.39 -10.21 -5.26
N GLY A 257 11.70 -10.23 -4.98
CA GLY A 257 12.62 -9.11 -5.17
C GLY A 257 12.45 -7.94 -4.20
N VAL A 258 11.61 -8.09 -3.17
CA VAL A 258 11.44 -7.09 -2.10
C VAL A 258 12.73 -6.83 -1.33
N ASP A 259 13.60 -7.83 -1.21
CA ASP A 259 14.93 -7.74 -0.63
C ASP A 259 15.80 -6.70 -1.38
N ASN A 260 15.78 -6.75 -2.71
CA ASN A 260 16.50 -5.80 -3.55
C ASN A 260 15.90 -4.39 -3.45
N GLU A 261 14.58 -4.26 -3.40
CA GLU A 261 13.93 -2.95 -3.21
C GLU A 261 14.32 -2.32 -1.87
N LEU A 262 14.30 -3.09 -0.78
CA LEU A 262 14.72 -2.62 0.54
C LEU A 262 16.20 -2.21 0.57
N LYS A 263 17.08 -3.01 -0.06
CA LYS A 263 18.51 -2.68 -0.21
C LYS A 263 18.70 -1.37 -0.98
N GLN A 264 17.96 -1.18 -2.08
CA GLN A 264 18.01 0.05 -2.88
C GLN A 264 17.49 1.28 -2.11
N GLU A 265 16.42 1.14 -1.31
CA GLU A 265 15.95 2.22 -0.46
C GLU A 265 16.97 2.62 0.59
N LEU A 266 17.62 1.64 1.20
CA LEU A 266 18.67 1.85 2.19
C LEU A 266 19.87 2.59 1.59
N ILE A 267 20.32 2.20 0.39
CA ILE A 267 21.39 2.89 -0.36
C ILE A 267 21.01 4.33 -0.73
N LYS A 268 19.73 4.62 -0.97
CA LYS A 268 19.26 5.97 -1.34
C LYS A 268 19.10 6.91 -0.15
N LEU A 269 19.10 6.43 1.10
CA LEU A 269 18.88 7.27 2.29
C LEU A 269 19.81 8.50 2.37
N PRO A 270 21.12 8.40 2.10
CA PRO A 270 22.00 9.57 2.13
C PRO A 270 21.56 10.66 1.15
N SER A 271 21.12 10.28 -0.06
CA SER A 271 20.62 11.24 -1.06
C SER A 271 19.34 11.94 -0.60
N TYR A 272 18.51 11.28 0.21
CA TYR A 272 17.32 11.90 0.80
C TYR A 272 17.68 12.91 1.88
N ILE A 273 18.79 12.71 2.59
CA ILE A 273 19.32 13.71 3.53
C ILE A 273 19.80 14.94 2.79
N GLU A 274 20.63 14.77 1.76
CA GLU A 274 21.18 15.86 0.95
C GLU A 274 20.08 16.72 0.32
N LYS A 275 19.02 16.08 -0.18
CA LYS A 275 17.84 16.74 -0.76
C LYS A 275 16.89 17.32 0.29
N GLY A 276 17.20 17.19 1.57
CA GLY A 276 16.39 17.73 2.65
C GLY A 276 15.09 16.98 2.89
N PHE A 277 14.93 15.73 2.42
CA PHE A 277 13.77 14.86 2.73
C PHE A 277 13.92 14.14 4.08
N ILE A 278 15.14 13.81 4.52
CA ILE A 278 15.41 13.18 5.84
C ILE A 278 16.23 14.10 6.73
N SER A 279 15.83 14.27 8.00
CA SER A 279 16.60 15.08 8.95
C SER A 279 17.85 14.29 9.35
N ARG A 280 19.01 14.94 9.45
CA ARG A 280 20.21 14.29 10.03
C ARG A 280 20.07 14.01 11.53
N LYS A 281 19.08 14.60 12.20
CA LYS A 281 18.89 14.51 13.66
C LYS A 281 18.33 13.15 14.06
#